data_AF-A0A9E5UU26-F1
#
_entry.id   AF-A0A9E5UU26-F1
#
_cell.length_a   1.000
_cell.length_b   1.000
_cell.length_c   1.000
_cell.angle_alpha   90.00
_cell.angle_beta   90.00
_cell.angle_gamma   90.00
#
_symmetry.space_group_name_H-M   'P 1'
#
loop_
_entity.id
_entity.type
_entity.pdbx_description
1 polymer ?
#
loop_
_entity_poly.entity_id
_entity_poly.type
_entity_poly.pdbx_seq_one_letter_code
_entity_poly.pdbx_strand_id
1 'polypeptide(L)'
;MARIKFHYNPDTCQYERVRVKPLDIALNLLGFLTLATLLGLGLAYALSGYIQDADKARLRAENDELKIHFDLLSKQIAEVDDVLSALQHRDDNVYRVIFEAEPIPASVRQAGTGGTEKYQHLRRKGLKNETLILEAYQKVDRLKREMYIQSKSYDEIAKLVKNKTKMLAAMPAIQPISNKQLIRLTSGFGMRIHPIYKVGQFHPGIDFAAPHGTPIYATADGEVEKAQYDPGYGNQVTLKHGYGYQTLYAHMSSFNVKPGQKVKRGECIGYVGSTGFSTAPHVHYEVIYKGEQVNPVYFFFKDLSAEEYEKVLKLASIENQSLS
;
A
#
# COMPACT_ATOMS: atom_id res chain seq x y z
N MET A 1 -11.11 92.68 -37.84
CA MET A 1 -12.18 93.70 -37.86
C MET A 1 -13.52 92.98 -37.84
N ALA A 2 -14.40 93.26 -36.88
CA ALA A 2 -15.68 92.58 -36.74
C ALA A 2 -16.64 92.97 -37.89
N ARG A 3 -17.23 91.98 -38.59
CA ARG A 3 -18.26 92.23 -39.61
C ARG A 3 -19.54 92.72 -38.92
N ILE A 4 -19.84 94.01 -39.08
CA ILE A 4 -21.05 94.64 -38.54
C ILE A 4 -22.24 94.21 -39.40
N LYS A 5 -23.23 93.53 -38.82
CA LYS A 5 -24.47 93.11 -39.51
C LYS A 5 -25.52 94.21 -39.39
N PHE A 6 -26.15 94.56 -40.51
CA PHE A 6 -27.26 95.50 -40.60
C PHE A 6 -28.50 94.72 -41.06
N HIS A 7 -29.68 95.06 -40.53
CA HIS A 7 -30.94 94.55 -41.04
C HIS A 7 -31.78 95.72 -41.58
N TYR A 8 -32.51 95.50 -42.67
CA TYR A 8 -33.40 96.50 -43.24
C TYR A 8 -34.72 96.48 -42.47
N ASN A 9 -35.07 97.60 -41.82
CA ASN A 9 -36.33 97.74 -41.10
C ASN A 9 -37.42 98.25 -42.07
N PRO A 10 -38.47 97.46 -42.37
CA PRO A 10 -39.51 97.84 -43.33
C PRO A 10 -40.32 99.07 -42.92
N ASP A 11 -40.42 99.34 -41.62
CA ASP A 11 -41.26 100.43 -41.09
C ASP A 11 -40.55 101.78 -41.09
N THR A 12 -39.21 101.79 -41.05
CA THR A 12 -38.38 103.02 -41.07
C THR A 12 -37.60 103.21 -42.38
N CYS A 13 -37.65 102.22 -43.29
CA CYS A 13 -36.94 102.19 -44.59
C CYS A 13 -35.42 102.45 -44.48
N GLN A 14 -34.80 102.08 -43.35
CA GLN A 14 -33.36 102.26 -43.12
C GLN A 14 -32.66 100.97 -42.69
N TYR A 15 -31.38 100.87 -43.04
CA TYR A 15 -30.51 99.80 -42.57
C TYR A 15 -30.03 100.09 -41.15
N GLU A 16 -30.67 99.47 -40.17
CA GLU A 16 -30.33 99.64 -38.76
C GLU A 16 -29.26 98.62 -38.32
N ARG A 17 -28.30 99.08 -37.50
CA ARG A 17 -27.29 98.18 -36.90
C ARG A 17 -27.97 97.21 -35.96
N VAL A 18 -27.71 95.92 -36.15
CA VAL A 18 -28.19 94.88 -35.24
C VAL A 18 -27.48 95.03 -33.89
N ARG A 19 -28.13 95.71 -32.94
CA ARG A 19 -27.70 95.80 -31.54
C ARG A 19 -28.31 94.63 -30.78
N VAL A 20 -27.54 93.55 -30.64
CA VAL A 20 -27.90 92.46 -29.74
C VAL A 20 -27.76 92.94 -28.29
N LYS A 21 -28.81 92.75 -27.48
CA LYS A 21 -28.74 93.06 -26.05
C LYS A 21 -27.80 92.03 -25.39
N PRO A 22 -26.99 92.40 -24.39
CA PRO A 22 -26.11 91.46 -23.70
C PRO A 22 -26.90 90.30 -23.06
N LEU A 23 -28.15 90.55 -22.68
CA LEU A 23 -29.07 89.54 -22.16
C LEU A 23 -29.41 88.45 -23.21
N ASP A 24 -29.63 88.83 -24.47
CA ASP A 24 -29.98 87.89 -25.55
C ASP A 24 -28.78 86.99 -25.91
N ILE A 25 -27.57 87.53 -25.82
CA ILE A 25 -26.33 86.76 -25.97
C ILE A 25 -26.19 85.77 -24.81
N ALA A 26 -26.41 86.20 -23.57
CA ALA A 26 -26.35 85.35 -22.40
C ALA A 26 -27.40 84.23 -22.42
N LEU A 27 -28.63 84.51 -22.85
CA LEU A 27 -29.72 83.52 -22.98
C LEU A 27 -29.42 82.47 -24.05
N ASN A 28 -28.91 82.88 -25.22
CA ASN A 28 -28.50 81.95 -26.27
C ASN A 28 -27.32 81.07 -25.83
N LEU A 29 -26.36 81.64 -25.09
CA LEU A 29 -25.21 80.91 -24.57
C LEU A 29 -25.63 79.91 -23.48
N LEU A 30 -26.56 80.32 -22.61
CA LEU A 30 -27.18 79.45 -21.62
C LEU A 30 -27.96 78.30 -22.30
N GLY A 31 -28.77 78.60 -23.31
CA GLY A 31 -29.52 77.60 -24.07
C GLY A 31 -28.63 76.60 -24.82
N PHE A 32 -27.50 77.06 -25.35
CA PHE A 32 -26.50 76.19 -25.96
C PHE A 32 -25.81 75.30 -24.91
N LEU A 33 -25.45 75.87 -23.76
CA LEU A 33 -24.83 75.12 -22.66
C LEU A 33 -25.76 74.06 -22.08
N THR A 34 -27.06 74.35 -21.92
CA THR A 34 -28.06 73.38 -21.44
C THR A 34 -28.29 72.26 -22.44
N LEU A 35 -28.38 72.57 -23.73
CA LEU A 35 -28.51 71.57 -24.78
C LEU A 35 -27.26 70.67 -24.87
N ALA A 36 -26.07 71.26 -24.81
CA ALA A 36 -24.81 70.52 -24.84
C ALA A 36 -24.64 69.59 -23.62
N THR A 37 -25.06 70.04 -22.44
CA THR A 37 -25.04 69.21 -21.23
C THR A 37 -26.08 68.09 -21.27
N LEU A 38 -27.30 68.35 -21.77
CA LEU A 38 -28.31 67.30 -21.94
C LEU A 38 -27.88 66.23 -22.95
N LEU A 39 -27.30 66.65 -24.09
CA LEU A 39 -26.74 65.72 -25.08
C LEU A 39 -25.55 64.93 -24.50
N GLY A 40 -24.68 65.59 -23.74
CA GLY A 40 -23.55 64.95 -23.06
C GLY A 40 -24.01 63.90 -22.03
N LEU A 41 -25.02 64.22 -21.22
CA LEU A 41 -25.61 63.28 -20.26
C LEU A 41 -26.33 62.12 -20.95
N GLY A 42 -27.08 62.39 -22.03
CA GLY A 42 -27.73 61.35 -22.82
C GLY A 42 -26.73 60.39 -23.47
N LEU A 43 -25.64 60.92 -24.02
CA LEU A 43 -24.56 60.12 -24.60
C LEU A 43 -23.82 59.31 -23.52
N ALA A 44 -23.52 59.92 -22.37
CA ALA A 44 -22.88 59.23 -21.24
C ALA A 44 -23.76 58.11 -20.67
N TYR A 45 -25.08 58.32 -20.59
CA TYR A 45 -26.03 57.29 -20.19
C TYR A 45 -26.07 56.14 -21.21
N ALA A 46 -26.15 56.44 -22.51
CA ALA A 46 -26.14 55.43 -23.56
C ALA A 46 -24.84 54.60 -23.58
N LEU A 47 -23.68 55.26 -23.46
CA LEU A 47 -22.37 54.61 -23.39
C LEU A 47 -22.22 53.76 -22.13
N SER A 48 -22.68 54.25 -20.97
CA SER A 48 -22.60 53.50 -19.72
C SER A 48 -23.50 52.25 -19.75
N GLY A 49 -24.69 52.32 -20.35
CA GLY A 49 -25.54 51.15 -20.58
C GLY A 49 -24.87 50.11 -21.50
N TYR A 50 -24.28 50.55 -22.61
CA TYR A 50 -23.59 49.67 -23.56
C TYR A 50 -22.37 48.97 -22.93
N ILE A 51 -21.53 49.71 -22.20
CA ILE A 51 -20.35 49.15 -21.50
C ILE A 51 -20.78 48.16 -20.42
N GLN A 52 -21.79 48.51 -19.61
CA GLN A 52 -22.30 47.60 -18.57
C GLN A 52 -22.83 46.28 -19.16
N ASP A 53 -23.48 46.31 -20.31
CA ASP A 53 -23.98 45.09 -20.95
C ASP A 53 -22.86 44.25 -21.55
N ALA A 54 -21.82 44.87 -22.12
CA ALA A 54 -20.61 44.17 -22.56
C ALA A 54 -19.88 43.51 -21.37
N ASP A 55 -19.73 44.19 -20.25
CA ASP A 55 -19.10 43.63 -19.05
C ASP A 55 -19.93 42.49 -18.44
N LYS A 56 -21.26 42.62 -18.39
CA LYS A 56 -22.14 41.53 -17.95
C LYS A 56 -22.03 40.31 -18.86
N ALA A 57 -21.96 40.49 -20.17
CA ALA A 57 -21.80 39.40 -21.12
C ALA A 57 -20.45 38.68 -20.92
N ARG A 58 -19.36 39.45 -20.77
CA ARG A 58 -18.02 38.91 -20.47
C ARG A 58 -18.00 38.12 -19.16
N LEU A 59 -18.54 38.69 -18.07
CA LEU A 59 -18.60 38.03 -16.76
C LEU A 59 -19.45 36.76 -16.78
N ARG A 60 -20.48 36.68 -17.63
CA ARG A 60 -21.26 35.45 -17.82
C ARG A 60 -20.44 34.38 -18.50
N ALA A 61 -19.74 34.72 -19.59
CA ALA A 61 -18.87 33.79 -20.30
C ALA A 61 -17.77 33.24 -19.37
N GLU A 62 -17.12 34.10 -18.57
CA GLU A 62 -16.12 33.69 -17.59
C GLU A 62 -16.70 32.77 -16.50
N ASN A 63 -17.90 33.07 -16.01
CA ASN A 63 -18.58 32.18 -15.05
C ASN A 63 -18.94 30.81 -15.66
N ASP A 64 -19.32 30.77 -16.93
CA ASP A 64 -19.63 29.51 -17.61
C ASP A 64 -18.36 28.68 -17.87
N GLU A 65 -17.24 29.32 -18.21
CA GLU A 65 -15.93 28.67 -18.29
C GLU A 65 -15.47 28.13 -16.93
N LEU A 66 -15.59 28.92 -15.85
CA LEU A 66 -15.26 28.48 -14.50
C LEU A 66 -16.09 27.27 -14.05
N LYS A 67 -17.37 27.17 -14.44
CA LYS A 67 -18.20 25.98 -14.18
C LYS A 67 -17.66 24.75 -14.90
N ILE A 68 -17.20 24.88 -16.14
CA ILE A 68 -16.61 23.77 -16.90
C ILE A 68 -15.35 23.27 -16.20
N HIS A 69 -14.46 24.18 -15.78
CA HIS A 69 -13.27 23.79 -15.02
C HIS A 69 -13.59 23.11 -13.69
N PHE A 70 -14.63 23.60 -13.00
CA PHE A 70 -15.09 22.97 -11.78
C PHE A 70 -15.64 21.55 -12.00
N ASP A 71 -16.41 21.33 -13.07
CA ASP A 71 -16.92 20.00 -13.43
C ASP A 71 -15.77 19.03 -13.75
N LEU A 72 -14.76 19.50 -14.49
CA LEU A 72 -13.56 18.71 -14.79
C LEU A 72 -12.80 18.35 -13.51
N LEU A 73 -12.59 19.30 -12.60
CA LEU A 73 -11.97 19.04 -11.29
C LEU A 73 -12.79 18.04 -10.46
N SER A 74 -14.12 18.16 -10.49
CA SER A 74 -15.01 17.23 -9.78
C SER A 74 -14.91 15.81 -10.33
N LYS A 75 -14.77 15.65 -11.66
CA LYS A 75 -14.49 14.36 -12.31
C LYS A 75 -13.15 13.78 -11.88
N GLN A 76 -12.08 14.59 -11.88
CA GLN A 76 -10.76 14.14 -11.40
C GLN A 76 -10.80 13.70 -9.94
N ILE A 77 -11.53 14.42 -9.08
CA ILE A 77 -11.71 14.04 -7.68
C ILE A 77 -12.46 12.70 -7.58
N ALA A 78 -13.45 12.45 -8.44
CA ALA A 78 -14.15 11.16 -8.49
C ALA A 78 -13.23 10.02 -8.97
N GLU A 79 -12.41 10.25 -10.00
CA GLU A 79 -11.44 9.23 -10.46
C GLU A 79 -10.45 8.86 -9.36
N VAL A 80 -9.97 9.84 -8.57
CA VAL A 80 -9.08 9.58 -7.43
C VAL A 80 -9.79 8.80 -6.32
N ASP A 81 -11.06 9.08 -6.07
CA ASP A 81 -11.92 8.34 -5.13
C ASP A 81 -12.09 6.87 -5.54
N ASP A 82 -12.30 6.61 -6.84
CA ASP A 82 -12.41 5.27 -7.40
C ASP A 82 -11.09 4.49 -7.27
N VAL A 83 -9.96 5.13 -7.58
CA VAL A 83 -8.63 4.51 -7.41
C VAL A 83 -8.38 4.19 -5.95
N LEU A 84 -8.67 5.12 -5.03
CA LEU A 84 -8.50 4.91 -3.60
C LEU A 84 -9.37 3.75 -3.10
N SER A 85 -10.62 3.68 -3.56
CA SER A 85 -11.54 2.59 -3.24
C SER A 85 -11.02 1.24 -3.75
N ALA A 86 -10.47 1.18 -4.97
CA ALA A 86 -9.84 -0.02 -5.49
C ALA A 86 -8.60 -0.45 -4.68
N LEU A 87 -7.78 0.50 -4.23
CA LEU A 87 -6.62 0.23 -3.37
C LEU A 87 -7.04 -0.32 -2.01
N GLN A 88 -8.06 0.25 -1.40
CA GLN A 88 -8.67 -0.21 -0.15
C GLN A 88 -9.24 -1.62 -0.29
N HIS A 89 -9.97 -1.90 -1.39
CA HIS A 89 -10.51 -3.22 -1.66
C HIS A 89 -9.40 -4.27 -1.83
N ARG A 90 -8.32 -3.94 -2.54
CA ARG A 90 -7.17 -4.84 -2.71
C ARG A 90 -6.42 -5.07 -1.39
N ASP A 91 -6.32 -4.05 -0.55
CA ASP A 91 -5.75 -4.17 0.80
C ASP A 91 -6.52 -5.21 1.63
N ASP A 92 -7.83 -5.05 1.74
CA ASP A 92 -8.67 -5.94 2.55
C ASP A 92 -8.76 -7.35 1.98
N ASN A 93 -9.01 -7.46 0.67
CA ASN A 93 -9.41 -8.74 0.06
C ASN A 93 -8.24 -9.51 -0.56
N VAL A 94 -7.08 -8.90 -0.73
CA VAL A 94 -5.90 -9.57 -1.29
C VAL A 94 -4.77 -9.59 -0.27
N TYR A 95 -4.26 -8.42 0.14
CA TYR A 95 -3.06 -8.37 0.97
C TYR A 95 -3.32 -8.93 2.37
N ARG A 96 -4.37 -8.46 3.05
CA ARG A 96 -4.68 -8.90 4.40
C ARG A 96 -5.12 -10.36 4.45
N VAL A 97 -5.83 -10.84 3.43
CA VAL A 97 -6.14 -12.27 3.28
C VAL A 97 -4.87 -13.12 3.17
N ILE A 98 -3.93 -12.74 2.30
CA ILE A 98 -2.64 -13.47 2.12
C ILE A 98 -1.83 -13.52 3.42
N PHE A 99 -1.86 -12.44 4.21
CA PHE A 99 -1.13 -12.35 5.47
C PHE A 99 -1.96 -12.74 6.69
N GLU A 100 -3.17 -13.28 6.50
CA GLU A 100 -4.09 -13.69 7.57
C GLU A 100 -4.35 -12.58 8.62
N ALA A 101 -4.47 -11.34 8.15
CA ALA A 101 -4.70 -10.15 8.97
C ALA A 101 -6.15 -9.65 8.85
N GLU A 102 -6.65 -9.00 9.90
CA GLU A 102 -7.99 -8.40 9.89
C GLU A 102 -8.05 -7.16 8.99
N PRO A 103 -9.13 -6.98 8.22
CA PRO A 103 -9.35 -5.80 7.39
C PRO A 103 -9.58 -4.56 8.25
N ILE A 104 -9.29 -3.38 7.67
CA ILE A 104 -9.49 -2.13 8.41
C ILE A 104 -11.00 -1.83 8.49
N PRO A 105 -11.56 -1.59 9.69
CA PRO A 105 -12.97 -1.25 9.82
C PRO A 105 -13.33 0.01 9.02
N ALA A 106 -14.49 0.00 8.37
CA ALA A 106 -14.98 1.15 7.60
C ALA A 106 -15.07 2.43 8.46
N SER A 107 -15.39 2.30 9.75
CA SER A 107 -15.43 3.41 10.71
C SER A 107 -14.07 4.11 10.89
N VAL A 108 -12.98 3.36 10.80
CA VAL A 108 -11.62 3.91 10.87
C VAL A 108 -11.31 4.66 9.58
N ARG A 109 -11.60 4.06 8.41
CA ARG A 109 -11.35 4.71 7.10
C ARG A 109 -12.15 5.99 6.92
N GLN A 110 -13.42 5.95 7.29
CA GLN A 110 -14.34 7.07 7.15
C GLN A 110 -14.34 7.98 8.38
N ALA A 111 -13.37 7.84 9.30
CA ALA A 111 -13.33 8.57 10.55
C ALA A 111 -13.58 10.07 10.30
N GLY A 112 -14.72 10.55 10.81
CA GLY A 112 -15.16 11.92 10.64
C GLY A 112 -14.32 12.89 11.44
N THR A 113 -14.30 14.16 11.03
CA THR A 113 -13.82 15.24 11.88
C THR A 113 -14.95 15.62 12.85
N GLY A 114 -14.90 15.12 14.08
CA GLY A 114 -15.69 15.70 15.16
C GLY A 114 -15.21 17.13 15.40
N GLY A 115 -16.09 18.12 15.25
CA GLY A 115 -15.76 19.52 15.46
C GLY A 115 -16.43 20.47 14.48
N THR A 116 -16.77 21.66 14.98
CA THR A 116 -17.60 22.70 14.36
C THR A 116 -17.10 23.17 12.99
N GLU A 117 -18.04 23.66 12.18
CA GLU A 117 -17.95 24.06 10.78
C GLU A 117 -16.58 24.63 10.33
N LYS A 118 -15.65 23.76 9.92
CA LYS A 118 -14.33 24.12 9.34
C LYS A 118 -14.44 25.17 8.22
N TYR A 119 -15.58 25.19 7.53
CA TYR A 119 -15.85 26.05 6.38
C TYR A 119 -16.85 27.18 6.64
N GLN A 120 -17.09 27.55 7.90
CA GLN A 120 -18.04 28.63 8.24
C GLN A 120 -17.70 29.97 7.56
N HIS A 121 -16.42 30.24 7.31
CA HIS A 121 -15.94 31.43 6.60
C HIS A 121 -16.40 31.50 5.14
N LEU A 122 -16.66 30.36 4.49
CA LEU A 122 -17.22 30.31 3.14
C LEU A 122 -18.72 30.61 3.15
N ARG A 123 -19.42 30.21 4.22
CA ARG A 123 -20.86 30.50 4.40
C ARG A 123 -21.17 31.98 4.60
N ARG A 124 -20.31 32.69 5.34
CA ARG A 124 -20.51 34.12 5.63
C ARG A 124 -20.37 35.05 4.42
N LYS A 125 -19.83 34.56 3.30
CA LYS A 125 -19.59 35.39 2.10
C LYS A 125 -20.78 35.49 1.15
N GLY A 126 -21.87 34.75 1.39
CA GLY A 126 -23.09 34.84 0.56
C GLY A 126 -22.83 34.51 -0.92
N LEU A 127 -21.97 33.52 -1.18
CA LEU A 127 -21.59 33.14 -2.54
C LEU A 127 -22.77 32.47 -3.24
N LYS A 128 -23.04 32.82 -4.51
CA LYS A 128 -24.12 32.18 -5.30
C LYS A 128 -23.97 30.66 -5.42
N ASN A 129 -22.74 30.15 -5.41
CA ASN A 129 -22.41 28.73 -5.55
C ASN A 129 -21.78 28.15 -4.27
N GLU A 130 -22.18 28.66 -3.10
CA GLU A 130 -21.62 28.27 -1.80
C GLU A 130 -21.65 26.75 -1.55
N THR A 131 -22.78 26.10 -1.85
CA THR A 131 -22.97 24.65 -1.64
C THR A 131 -21.96 23.81 -2.43
N LEU A 132 -21.80 24.14 -3.72
CA LEU A 132 -20.90 23.46 -4.64
C LEU A 132 -19.44 23.51 -4.16
N ILE A 133 -18.99 24.69 -3.71
CA ILE A 133 -17.63 24.88 -3.21
C ILE A 133 -17.43 24.10 -1.89
N LEU A 134 -18.39 24.18 -0.98
CA LEU A 134 -18.34 23.46 0.30
C LEU A 134 -18.24 21.95 0.11
N GLU A 135 -19.04 21.38 -0.79
CA GLU A 135 -19.04 19.95 -1.10
C GLU A 135 -17.68 19.50 -1.66
N ALA A 136 -17.10 20.27 -2.59
CA ALA A 136 -15.78 19.96 -3.13
C ALA A 136 -14.69 19.96 -2.06
N TYR A 137 -14.66 20.98 -1.19
CA TYR A 137 -13.71 21.03 -0.08
C TYR A 137 -13.88 19.87 0.89
N GLN A 138 -15.13 19.51 1.23
CA GLN A 138 -15.43 18.38 2.10
C GLN A 138 -14.99 17.04 1.46
N LYS A 139 -15.21 16.86 0.16
CA LYS A 139 -14.79 15.66 -0.58
C LYS A 139 -13.27 15.53 -0.60
N VAL A 140 -12.55 16.62 -0.90
CA VAL A 140 -11.08 16.64 -0.88
C VAL A 140 -10.53 16.35 0.52
N ASP A 141 -11.11 16.94 1.56
CA ASP A 141 -10.70 16.68 2.94
C ASP A 141 -10.92 15.23 3.35
N ARG A 142 -12.05 14.65 2.96
CA ARG A 142 -12.35 13.24 3.18
C ARG A 142 -11.32 12.35 2.49
N LEU A 143 -11.07 12.58 1.20
CA LEU A 143 -10.08 11.84 0.42
C LEU A 143 -8.68 11.93 1.01
N LYS A 144 -8.26 13.11 1.46
CA LYS A 144 -6.95 13.30 2.12
C LYS A 144 -6.81 12.41 3.36
N ARG A 145 -7.86 12.28 4.18
CA ARG A 145 -7.85 11.43 5.38
C ARG A 145 -7.84 9.96 5.01
N GLU A 146 -8.72 9.53 4.11
CA GLU A 146 -8.78 8.14 3.65
C GLU A 146 -7.45 7.72 3.01
N MET A 147 -6.82 8.59 2.23
CA MET A 147 -5.51 8.36 1.63
C MET A 147 -4.40 8.26 2.69
N TYR A 148 -4.44 9.10 3.73
CA TYR A 148 -3.49 9.00 4.84
C TYR A 148 -3.62 7.65 5.57
N ILE A 149 -4.85 7.22 5.85
CA ILE A 149 -5.12 5.93 6.48
C ILE A 149 -4.65 4.78 5.57
N GLN A 150 -4.94 4.86 4.27
CA GLN A 150 -4.49 3.86 3.30
C GLN A 150 -2.96 3.78 3.23
N SER A 151 -2.27 4.92 3.28
CA SER A 151 -0.80 4.96 3.35
C SER A 151 -0.29 4.26 4.61
N LYS A 152 -0.93 4.47 5.77
CA LYS A 152 -0.55 3.77 7.01
C LYS A 152 -0.84 2.29 6.98
N SER A 153 -1.91 1.87 6.30
CA SER A 153 -2.18 0.46 6.07
C SER A 153 -1.06 -0.23 5.27
N TYR A 154 -0.54 0.44 4.24
CA TYR A 154 0.59 -0.11 3.47
C TYR A 154 1.90 -0.18 4.27
N ASP A 155 2.15 0.77 5.18
CA ASP A 155 3.27 0.65 6.14
C ASP A 155 3.12 -0.61 7.03
N GLU A 156 1.89 -0.96 7.43
CA GLU A 156 1.59 -2.15 8.21
C GLU A 156 1.76 -3.44 7.38
N ILE A 157 1.21 -3.48 6.16
CA ILE A 157 1.39 -4.61 5.25
C ILE A 157 2.87 -4.88 4.97
N ALA A 158 3.68 -3.83 4.77
CA ALA A 158 5.13 -3.99 4.59
C ALA A 158 5.80 -4.69 5.79
N LYS A 159 5.33 -4.42 7.01
CA LYS A 159 5.79 -5.13 8.22
C LYS A 159 5.31 -6.58 8.24
N LEU A 160 4.06 -6.85 7.86
CA LEU A 160 3.51 -8.21 7.75
C LEU A 160 4.31 -9.05 6.75
N VAL A 161 4.60 -8.50 5.57
CA VAL A 161 5.45 -9.13 4.53
C VAL A 161 6.81 -9.50 5.12
N LYS A 162 7.48 -8.55 5.79
CA LYS A 162 8.80 -8.78 6.41
C LYS A 162 8.75 -9.88 7.47
N ASN A 163 7.72 -9.90 8.30
CA ASN A 163 7.56 -10.90 9.35
C ASN A 163 7.24 -12.29 8.78
N LYS A 164 6.33 -12.40 7.80
CA LYS A 164 6.02 -13.66 7.13
C LYS A 164 7.25 -14.21 6.39
N THR A 165 8.04 -13.35 5.74
CA THR A 165 9.29 -13.75 5.08
C THR A 165 10.29 -14.34 6.08
N LYS A 166 10.47 -13.69 7.25
CA LYS A 166 11.32 -14.22 8.32
C LYS A 166 10.81 -15.56 8.88
N MET A 167 9.49 -15.68 9.07
CA MET A 167 8.86 -16.92 9.50
C MET A 167 9.12 -18.05 8.49
N LEU A 168 8.89 -17.79 7.20
CA LEU A 168 9.12 -18.76 6.13
C LEU A 168 10.59 -19.17 6.01
N ALA A 169 11.54 -18.28 6.32
CA ALA A 169 12.98 -18.60 6.37
C ALA A 169 13.34 -19.47 7.60
N ALA A 170 12.67 -19.25 8.73
CA ALA A 170 12.86 -20.04 9.95
C ALA A 170 12.13 -21.40 9.95
N MET A 171 11.11 -21.57 9.11
CA MET A 171 10.37 -22.83 9.01
C MET A 171 11.15 -23.85 8.16
N PRO A 172 11.37 -25.09 8.64
CA PRO A 172 11.93 -26.17 7.83
C PRO A 172 11.16 -26.33 6.51
N ALA A 173 11.88 -26.44 5.38
CA ALA A 173 11.23 -26.52 4.07
C ALA A 173 11.88 -27.53 3.09
N ILE A 174 13.02 -28.10 3.47
CA ILE A 174 13.86 -28.94 2.61
C ILE A 174 14.29 -30.19 3.36
N GLN A 175 14.73 -31.21 2.61
CA GLN A 175 15.34 -32.39 3.22
C GLN A 175 16.78 -32.07 3.70
N PRO A 176 17.25 -32.73 4.77
CA PRO A 176 18.61 -32.53 5.28
C PRO A 176 19.69 -33.15 4.39
N ILE A 177 19.32 -34.02 3.45
CA ILE A 177 20.20 -34.70 2.49
C ILE A 177 19.69 -34.43 1.07
N SER A 178 20.62 -34.27 0.12
CA SER A 178 20.26 -34.13 -1.29
C SER A 178 19.64 -35.41 -1.86
N ASN A 179 18.55 -35.30 -2.64
CA ASN A 179 17.92 -36.44 -3.32
C ASN A 179 18.89 -37.26 -4.21
N LYS A 180 19.95 -36.64 -4.75
CA LYS A 180 20.96 -37.34 -5.56
C LYS A 180 21.81 -38.33 -4.75
N GLN A 181 21.93 -38.10 -3.45
CA GLN A 181 22.78 -38.86 -2.52
C GLN A 181 21.96 -39.68 -1.53
N LEU A 182 20.63 -39.57 -1.62
CA LEU A 182 19.70 -40.33 -0.80
C LEU A 182 19.62 -41.76 -1.32
N ILE A 183 19.98 -42.73 -0.47
CA ILE A 183 19.82 -44.15 -0.80
C ILE A 183 18.37 -44.55 -0.58
N ARG A 184 17.81 -44.22 0.59
CA ARG A 184 16.41 -44.48 0.94
C ARG A 184 15.99 -43.66 2.16
N LEU A 185 14.71 -43.30 2.22
CA LEU A 185 14.05 -42.96 3.49
C LEU A 185 13.73 -44.29 4.20
N THR A 186 14.41 -44.55 5.31
CA THR A 186 14.43 -45.92 5.86
C THR A 186 13.30 -46.15 6.84
N SER A 187 13.01 -45.15 7.66
CA SER A 187 11.92 -45.20 8.64
C SER A 187 11.32 -43.81 8.88
N GLY A 188 9.99 -43.77 9.02
CA GLY A 188 9.24 -42.56 9.35
C GLY A 188 9.00 -42.37 10.85
N PHE A 189 8.28 -41.29 11.17
CA PHE A 189 7.90 -40.85 12.51
C PHE A 189 6.75 -41.69 13.09
N GLY A 190 6.81 -42.02 14.39
CA GLY A 190 5.75 -42.77 15.08
C GLY A 190 6.24 -44.02 15.82
N MET A 191 5.31 -44.87 16.26
CA MET A 191 5.63 -46.10 16.98
C MET A 191 6.28 -47.13 16.05
N ARG A 192 7.43 -47.68 16.45
CA ARG A 192 8.16 -48.70 15.69
C ARG A 192 8.97 -49.62 16.61
N ILE A 193 9.52 -50.71 16.07
CA ILE A 193 10.41 -51.59 16.83
C ILE A 193 11.83 -51.00 16.85
N HIS A 194 12.35 -50.70 18.05
CA HIS A 194 13.72 -50.21 18.24
C HIS A 194 14.74 -51.24 17.76
N PRO A 195 15.77 -50.86 16.99
CA PRO A 195 16.62 -51.83 16.29
C PRO A 195 17.56 -52.58 17.22
N ILE A 196 18.00 -51.94 18.31
CA ILE A 196 18.85 -52.56 19.34
C ILE A 196 18.01 -53.34 20.35
N TYR A 197 17.08 -52.68 21.04
CA TYR A 197 16.28 -53.27 22.12
C TYR A 197 15.16 -54.21 21.66
N LYS A 198 14.77 -54.19 20.38
CA LYS A 198 13.68 -55.02 19.80
C LYS A 198 12.31 -54.85 20.49
N VAL A 199 12.06 -53.69 21.10
CA VAL A 199 10.78 -53.31 21.72
C VAL A 199 10.09 -52.19 20.95
N GLY A 200 8.77 -52.07 21.08
CA GLY A 200 8.01 -50.94 20.53
C GLY A 200 8.39 -49.63 21.21
N GLN A 201 8.91 -48.67 20.45
CA GLN A 201 9.35 -47.37 20.93
C GLN A 201 8.93 -46.28 19.92
N PHE A 202 8.61 -45.10 20.44
CA PHE A 202 8.28 -43.95 19.62
C PHE A 202 9.52 -43.37 18.95
N HIS A 203 9.44 -43.15 17.64
CA HIS A 203 10.45 -42.49 16.85
C HIS A 203 10.12 -41.01 16.64
N PRO A 204 10.89 -40.09 17.24
CA PRO A 204 10.63 -38.65 17.17
C PRO A 204 10.99 -37.99 15.83
N GLY A 205 11.46 -38.74 14.83
CA GLY A 205 12.01 -38.17 13.60
C GLY A 205 11.85 -39.04 12.35
N ILE A 206 12.74 -38.82 11.38
CA ILE A 206 12.87 -39.59 10.15
C ILE A 206 14.35 -39.93 9.93
N ASP A 207 14.61 -41.16 9.48
CA ASP A 207 15.97 -41.63 9.18
C ASP A 207 16.26 -41.62 7.67
N PHE A 208 17.27 -40.87 7.25
CA PHE A 208 17.74 -40.81 5.87
C PHE A 208 19.01 -41.63 5.70
N ALA A 209 18.92 -42.76 5.01
CA ALA A 209 20.09 -43.57 4.69
C ALA A 209 20.89 -42.92 3.56
N ALA A 210 22.17 -42.68 3.82
CA ALA A 210 23.12 -42.10 2.89
C ALA A 210 24.53 -42.60 3.20
N PRO A 211 25.46 -42.59 2.23
CA PRO A 211 26.84 -43.00 2.48
C PRO A 211 27.50 -42.19 3.61
N HIS A 212 28.40 -42.83 4.35
CA HIS A 212 29.22 -42.14 5.35
C HIS A 212 29.97 -40.96 4.71
N GLY A 213 29.97 -39.79 5.37
CA GLY A 213 30.59 -38.58 4.84
C GLY A 213 29.69 -37.76 3.91
N THR A 214 28.45 -38.17 3.65
CA THR A 214 27.50 -37.36 2.87
C THR A 214 27.21 -36.04 3.61
N PRO A 215 27.25 -34.88 2.94
CA PRO A 215 26.93 -33.59 3.56
C PRO A 215 25.48 -33.54 4.10
N ILE A 216 25.33 -33.00 5.30
CA ILE A 216 24.05 -32.72 5.95
C ILE A 216 23.81 -31.21 5.91
N TYR A 217 22.61 -30.80 5.50
CA TYR A 217 22.25 -29.40 5.31
C TYR A 217 21.22 -28.92 6.33
N ALA A 218 21.35 -27.66 6.76
CA ALA A 218 20.34 -27.00 7.58
C ALA A 218 19.03 -26.83 6.80
N THR A 219 17.90 -27.30 7.35
CA THR A 219 16.62 -27.23 6.64
C THR A 219 15.90 -25.87 6.76
N ALA A 220 16.41 -24.98 7.61
CA ALA A 220 15.95 -23.61 7.80
C ALA A 220 17.06 -22.68 8.30
N ASP A 221 16.85 -21.37 8.17
CA ASP A 221 17.72 -20.36 8.78
C ASP A 221 17.65 -20.48 10.30
N GLY A 222 18.79 -20.43 10.97
CA GLY A 222 18.83 -20.59 12.42
C GLY A 222 20.21 -20.32 13.02
N GLU A 223 20.33 -20.69 14.28
CA GLU A 223 21.57 -20.63 15.05
C GLU A 223 21.83 -22.00 15.67
N VAL A 224 23.08 -22.43 15.67
CA VAL A 224 23.50 -23.68 16.28
C VAL A 224 23.37 -23.57 17.80
N GLU A 225 22.39 -24.25 18.37
CA GLU A 225 22.20 -24.29 19.82
C GLU A 225 23.19 -25.26 20.45
N LYS A 226 23.37 -26.44 19.83
CA LYS A 226 24.28 -27.49 20.31
C LYS A 226 24.97 -28.16 19.14
N ALA A 227 26.23 -28.52 19.34
CA ALA A 227 27.00 -29.42 18.49
C ALA A 227 27.88 -30.25 19.42
N GLN A 228 27.42 -31.45 19.79
CA GLN A 228 28.02 -32.26 20.85
C GLN A 228 27.77 -33.75 20.64
N TYR A 229 28.48 -34.59 21.39
CA TYR A 229 28.22 -36.01 21.47
C TYR A 229 27.19 -36.32 22.57
N ASP A 230 26.23 -37.18 22.23
CA ASP A 230 25.26 -37.79 23.14
C ASP A 230 25.31 -39.32 22.99
N PRO A 231 25.20 -40.12 24.07
CA PRO A 231 25.29 -41.58 23.95
C PRO A 231 24.23 -42.23 23.04
N GLY A 232 23.00 -41.68 23.01
CA GLY A 232 21.92 -42.18 22.17
C GLY A 232 22.03 -41.65 20.74
N TYR A 233 22.04 -40.32 20.60
CA TYR A 233 22.08 -39.66 19.28
C TYR A 233 23.45 -39.67 18.62
N GLY A 234 24.51 -40.04 19.32
CA GLY A 234 25.88 -39.91 18.83
C GLY A 234 26.28 -38.45 18.69
N ASN A 235 27.08 -38.14 17.67
CA ASN A 235 27.34 -36.73 17.33
C ASN A 235 26.06 -36.11 16.78
N GLN A 236 25.60 -35.04 17.43
CA GLN A 236 24.39 -34.34 17.04
C GLN A 236 24.59 -32.83 16.93
N VAL A 237 23.81 -32.22 16.05
CA VAL A 237 23.62 -30.78 15.94
C VAL A 237 22.15 -30.45 16.19
N THR A 238 21.89 -29.48 17.06
CA THR A 238 20.57 -28.89 17.24
C THR A 238 20.60 -27.46 16.75
N LEU A 239 19.74 -27.14 15.79
CA LEU A 239 19.55 -25.78 15.29
C LEU A 239 18.30 -25.19 15.93
N LYS A 240 18.45 -24.01 16.51
CA LYS A 240 17.34 -23.19 16.96
C LYS A 240 16.95 -22.22 15.87
N HIS A 241 15.70 -22.29 15.46
CA HIS A 241 15.12 -21.39 14.46
C HIS A 241 14.22 -20.36 15.13
N GLY A 242 13.75 -19.40 14.34
CA GLY A 242 12.72 -18.45 14.79
C GLY A 242 11.35 -19.11 14.96
N TYR A 243 10.41 -18.38 15.59
CA TYR A 243 8.98 -18.74 15.64
C TYR A 243 8.67 -20.09 16.30
N GLY A 244 9.57 -20.60 17.16
CA GLY A 244 9.36 -21.83 17.93
C GLY A 244 9.80 -23.11 17.22
N TYR A 245 10.44 -23.03 16.06
CA TYR A 245 11.00 -24.19 15.36
C TYR A 245 12.42 -24.52 15.88
N GLN A 246 12.71 -25.81 16.01
CA GLN A 246 14.06 -26.34 16.19
C GLN A 246 14.21 -27.60 15.33
N THR A 247 15.43 -27.89 14.92
CA THR A 247 15.74 -29.13 14.19
C THR A 247 16.94 -29.84 14.81
N LEU A 248 16.88 -31.17 14.83
CA LEU A 248 17.94 -32.02 15.37
C LEU A 248 18.45 -32.94 14.27
N TYR A 249 19.78 -33.06 14.19
CA TYR A 249 20.49 -33.91 13.23
C TYR A 249 21.44 -34.79 14.03
N ALA A 250 21.28 -36.09 13.96
CA ALA A 250 21.99 -37.07 14.78
C ALA A 250 22.75 -38.12 13.96
N HIS A 251 23.51 -38.95 14.66
CA HIS A 251 24.38 -40.01 14.15
C HIS A 251 25.48 -39.50 13.20
N MET A 252 25.87 -38.24 13.35
CA MET A 252 26.84 -37.58 12.46
C MET A 252 28.25 -38.19 12.62
N SER A 253 29.08 -38.09 11.59
CA SER A 253 30.50 -38.45 11.68
C SER A 253 31.35 -37.28 12.20
N SER A 254 31.02 -36.07 11.76
CA SER A 254 31.72 -34.84 12.15
C SER A 254 30.83 -33.61 11.97
N PHE A 255 31.18 -32.54 12.69
CA PHE A 255 30.51 -31.24 12.63
C PHE A 255 31.23 -30.32 11.65
N ASN A 256 30.47 -29.50 10.90
CA ASN A 256 31.00 -28.40 10.10
C ASN A 256 30.68 -27.02 10.72
N VAL A 257 30.06 -27.02 11.90
CA VAL A 257 29.58 -25.82 12.59
C VAL A 257 29.90 -25.86 14.08
N LYS A 258 29.79 -24.70 14.74
CA LYS A 258 30.05 -24.54 16.18
C LYS A 258 28.84 -23.92 16.90
N PRO A 259 28.63 -24.18 18.20
CA PRO A 259 27.58 -23.50 18.97
C PRO A 259 27.65 -21.98 18.85
N GLY A 260 26.50 -21.32 18.67
CA GLY A 260 26.37 -19.89 18.43
C GLY A 260 26.56 -19.45 16.97
N GLN A 261 26.96 -20.35 16.06
CA GLN A 261 27.07 -20.02 14.64
C GLN A 261 25.69 -19.87 14.01
N LYS A 262 25.49 -18.79 13.25
CA LYS A 262 24.30 -18.62 12.40
C LYS A 262 24.47 -19.40 11.12
N VAL A 263 23.43 -20.13 10.74
CA VAL A 263 23.40 -20.93 9.52
C VAL A 263 22.22 -20.53 8.64
N LYS A 264 22.40 -20.64 7.33
CA LYS A 264 21.35 -20.45 6.33
C LYS A 264 20.76 -21.78 5.89
N ARG A 265 19.50 -21.76 5.47
CA ARG A 265 18.89 -22.93 4.82
C ARG A 265 19.77 -23.40 3.66
N GLY A 266 20.07 -24.69 3.61
CA GLY A 266 20.93 -25.32 2.61
C GLY A 266 22.44 -25.21 2.91
N GLU A 267 22.84 -24.62 4.04
CA GLU A 267 24.23 -24.60 4.49
C GLU A 267 24.63 -25.95 5.07
N CYS A 268 25.83 -26.43 4.74
CA CYS A 268 26.36 -27.69 5.25
C CYS A 268 26.72 -27.58 6.73
N ILE A 269 26.07 -28.37 7.58
CA ILE A 269 26.25 -28.37 9.03
C ILE A 269 27.12 -29.52 9.56
N GLY A 270 27.40 -30.51 8.72
CA GLY A 270 28.27 -31.63 9.04
C GLY A 270 28.03 -32.79 8.09
N TYR A 271 28.38 -33.99 8.52
CA TYR A 271 28.43 -35.14 7.62
C TYR A 271 27.80 -36.38 8.24
N VAL A 272 27.15 -37.18 7.39
CA VAL A 272 26.54 -38.46 7.76
C VAL A 272 27.57 -39.39 8.38
N GLY A 273 27.17 -40.10 9.43
CA GLY A 273 27.99 -41.06 10.13
C GLY A 273 27.16 -42.26 10.60
N SER A 274 27.66 -42.95 11.63
CA SER A 274 26.96 -44.03 12.32
C SER A 274 27.37 -44.06 13.79
N THR A 275 27.35 -42.89 14.44
CA THR A 275 27.72 -42.75 15.87
C THR A 275 26.50 -42.90 16.78
N GLY A 276 26.73 -43.24 18.06
CA GLY A 276 25.63 -43.50 19.00
C GLY A 276 24.90 -44.81 18.70
N PHE A 277 23.59 -44.85 18.98
CA PHE A 277 22.73 -46.01 18.70
C PHE A 277 22.32 -46.01 17.23
N SER A 278 23.25 -46.40 16.35
CA SER A 278 23.05 -46.50 14.92
C SER A 278 23.50 -47.86 14.39
N THR A 279 22.69 -48.48 13.54
CA THR A 279 22.99 -49.79 12.94
C THR A 279 23.67 -49.72 11.57
N ALA A 280 23.56 -48.58 10.87
CA ALA A 280 24.18 -48.34 9.56
C ALA A 280 24.32 -46.83 9.30
N PRO A 281 25.14 -46.38 8.35
CA PRO A 281 25.27 -44.95 8.04
C PRO A 281 23.95 -44.27 7.64
N HIS A 282 23.52 -43.30 8.43
CA HIS A 282 22.32 -42.49 8.20
C HIS A 282 22.36 -41.18 8.98
N VAL A 283 21.45 -40.25 8.67
CA VAL A 283 21.13 -39.13 9.55
C VAL A 283 19.73 -39.30 10.11
N HIS A 284 19.63 -39.22 11.44
CA HIS A 284 18.35 -39.10 12.12
C HIS A 284 17.97 -37.61 12.20
N TYR A 285 16.77 -37.28 11.75
CA TYR A 285 16.30 -35.91 11.61
C TYR A 285 14.97 -35.67 12.33
N GLU A 286 14.94 -34.69 13.22
CA GLU A 286 13.73 -34.27 13.93
C GLU A 286 13.35 -32.83 13.61
N VAL A 287 12.04 -32.56 13.67
CA VAL A 287 11.48 -31.21 13.74
C VAL A 287 10.74 -31.07 15.05
N ILE A 288 11.12 -30.06 15.82
CA ILE A 288 10.48 -29.72 17.09
C ILE A 288 9.79 -28.38 16.91
N TYR A 289 8.50 -28.32 17.16
CA TYR A 289 7.71 -27.09 17.08
C TYR A 289 7.09 -26.79 18.45
N LYS A 290 7.46 -25.63 19.02
CA LYS A 290 7.01 -25.17 20.34
C LYS A 290 7.24 -26.20 21.46
N GLY A 291 8.31 -26.99 21.35
CA GLY A 291 8.72 -27.98 22.35
C GLY A 291 8.16 -29.40 22.11
N GLU A 292 7.33 -29.60 21.09
CA GLU A 292 6.79 -30.92 20.73
C GLU A 292 7.39 -31.42 19.43
N GLN A 293 7.77 -32.71 19.38
CA GLN A 293 8.20 -33.35 18.15
C GLN A 293 7.04 -33.50 17.18
N VAL A 294 7.24 -33.04 15.95
CA VAL A 294 6.25 -33.13 14.87
C VAL A 294 6.83 -33.93 13.72
N ASN A 295 5.96 -34.62 12.98
CA ASN A 295 6.41 -35.43 11.85
C ASN A 295 7.13 -34.56 10.79
N PRO A 296 8.43 -34.77 10.55
CA PRO A 296 9.22 -33.97 9.63
C PRO A 296 8.73 -34.02 8.16
N VAL A 297 7.98 -35.06 7.79
CA VAL A 297 7.54 -35.29 6.40
C VAL A 297 6.74 -34.11 5.83
N TYR A 298 5.99 -33.40 6.68
CA TYR A 298 5.15 -32.27 6.28
C TYR A 298 5.95 -31.00 5.93
N PHE A 299 7.27 -31.02 6.10
CA PHE A 299 8.15 -29.87 5.88
C PHE A 299 8.99 -29.98 4.61
N PHE A 300 8.85 -31.00 3.77
CA PHE A 300 9.74 -31.20 2.59
C PHE A 300 9.19 -30.63 1.27
N PHE A 301 8.28 -29.66 1.33
CA PHE A 301 7.50 -29.21 0.17
C PHE A 301 8.25 -28.27 -0.81
N LYS A 302 9.45 -27.75 -0.48
CA LYS A 302 10.18 -26.83 -1.37
C LYS A 302 11.06 -27.53 -2.40
N ASP A 303 11.46 -28.76 -2.11
CA ASP A 303 12.47 -29.51 -2.90
C ASP A 303 11.89 -30.73 -3.62
N LEU A 304 10.58 -30.94 -3.54
CA LEU A 304 9.90 -32.11 -4.10
C LEU A 304 8.77 -31.69 -5.04
N SER A 305 8.66 -32.39 -6.17
CA SER A 305 7.44 -32.35 -6.99
C SER A 305 6.27 -32.98 -6.22
N ALA A 306 5.03 -32.75 -6.68
CA ALA A 306 3.86 -33.35 -6.05
C ALA A 306 3.95 -34.89 -5.99
N GLU A 307 4.41 -35.53 -7.07
CA GLU A 307 4.58 -36.98 -7.15
C GLU A 307 5.68 -37.48 -6.19
N GLU A 308 6.78 -36.74 -6.08
CA GLU A 308 7.88 -37.08 -5.16
C GLU A 308 7.45 -36.92 -3.70
N TYR A 309 6.65 -35.90 -3.38
CA TYR A 309 6.09 -35.69 -2.05
C TYR A 309 5.16 -36.83 -1.63
N GLU A 310 4.26 -37.28 -2.52
CA GLU A 310 3.41 -38.45 -2.26
C GLU A 310 4.23 -39.73 -2.03
N LYS A 311 5.31 -39.92 -2.80
CA LYS A 311 6.22 -41.04 -2.62
C LYS A 311 6.92 -40.99 -1.26
N VAL A 312 7.35 -39.81 -0.83
CA VAL A 312 7.97 -39.58 0.49
C VAL A 312 6.98 -39.85 1.61
N LEU A 313 5.73 -39.39 1.49
CA LEU A 313 4.65 -39.71 2.45
C LEU A 313 4.42 -41.22 2.55
N LYS A 314 4.33 -41.91 1.41
CA LYS A 314 4.14 -43.36 1.37
C LYS A 314 5.31 -44.10 2.00
N LEU A 315 6.55 -43.67 1.76
CA LEU A 315 7.73 -44.30 2.37
C LEU A 315 7.82 -44.05 3.87
N ALA A 316 7.45 -42.85 4.32
CA ALA A 316 7.42 -42.49 5.74
C ALA A 316 6.30 -43.23 6.50
N SER A 317 5.21 -43.62 5.84
CA SER A 317 4.11 -44.37 6.48
C SER A 317 4.36 -45.87 6.62
N ILE A 318 5.41 -46.43 6.00
CA ILE A 318 5.69 -47.86 6.12
C ILE A 318 6.39 -48.12 7.46
N GLU A 319 5.77 -48.92 8.31
CA GLU A 319 6.38 -49.43 9.54
C GLU A 319 7.52 -50.41 9.18
N ASN A 320 8.76 -49.90 9.24
CA ASN A 320 9.97 -50.67 8.96
C ASN A 320 10.79 -50.88 10.24
N GLN A 321 11.79 -51.76 10.17
CA GLN A 321 12.87 -51.71 11.15
C GLN A 321 13.64 -50.40 11.00
N SER A 322 13.76 -49.72 12.13
CA SER A 322 14.56 -48.52 12.30
C SER A 322 16.06 -48.73 12.03
N LEU A 323 16.79 -47.66 11.73
CA LEU A 323 18.25 -47.62 11.81
C LEU A 323 18.79 -47.13 13.17
N SER A 324 17.94 -46.45 13.95
CA SER A 324 18.16 -45.84 15.27
C SER A 324 17.16 -46.29 16.35
#